data_AF-A0A2H9Q6H2-F1
#
_entry.id   AF-A0A2H9Q6H2-F1
#
_cell.length_a   1.000
_cell.length_b   1.000
_cell.length_c   1.000
_cell.angle_alpha   90.00
_cell.angle_beta   90.00
_cell.angle_gamma   90.00
#
_symmetry.space_group_name_H-M   'P 1'
#
loop_
_entity.id
_entity.type
_entity.pdbx_description
1 polymer ?
#
loop_
_entity_poly.entity_id
_entity_poly.type
_entity_poly.pdbx_seq_one_letter_code
_entity_poly.pdbx_strand_id
1 'polypeptide(L)'
;MINCDWVMTGENEFATVVKDFREMQESFKDPVYLASLMHKISEERTASNLVLKEINAKLDRLATLEHRIARIEERMGPGREATALSEVDEEIVAFVKKSGVACAEDVRRALKYKGKNAASARLNALHRQGVLEKKRAGMKVFYALSH
;
A
#
# COMPACT_ATOMS: atom_id res chain seq x y z
N MET A 1 -9.47 -47.24 -34.05
CA MET A 1 -10.88 -46.83 -33.86
C MET A 1 -10.86 -45.41 -33.36
N ILE A 2 -11.12 -44.43 -34.24
CA ILE A 2 -11.23 -43.03 -33.84
C ILE A 2 -12.65 -42.85 -33.30
N ASN A 3 -12.74 -42.27 -32.11
CA ASN A 3 -13.98 -42.12 -31.35
C ASN A 3 -14.89 -41.10 -32.07
N CYS A 4 -15.92 -41.59 -32.76
CA CYS A 4 -16.83 -40.78 -33.59
C CYS A 4 -17.68 -39.76 -32.79
N ASP A 5 -17.72 -39.87 -31.46
CA ASP A 5 -18.52 -38.98 -30.61
C ASP A 5 -18.00 -37.54 -30.55
N TRP A 6 -16.69 -37.29 -30.74
CA TRP A 6 -16.13 -35.93 -30.72
C TRP A 6 -16.38 -35.12 -32.00
N VAL A 7 -16.63 -35.80 -33.13
CA VAL A 7 -16.86 -35.14 -34.44
C VAL A 7 -18.31 -34.65 -34.52
N MET A 8 -19.26 -35.40 -33.96
CA MET A 8 -20.70 -35.11 -34.04
C MET A 8 -21.15 -33.99 -33.07
N THR A 9 -20.43 -33.73 -31.98
CA THR A 9 -20.74 -32.62 -31.06
C THR A 9 -20.30 -31.27 -31.61
N GLY A 10 -19.14 -31.20 -32.26
CA GLY A 10 -18.63 -29.97 -32.88
C GLY A 10 -19.44 -29.51 -34.10
N GLU A 11 -19.93 -30.45 -34.92
CA GLU A 11 -20.77 -30.13 -36.09
C GLU A 11 -22.15 -29.58 -35.68
N ASN A 12 -22.73 -30.09 -34.59
CA ASN A 12 -24.00 -29.59 -34.06
C ASN A 12 -23.87 -28.21 -33.42
N GLU A 13 -22.82 -27.96 -32.63
CA GLU A 13 -22.57 -26.63 -32.05
C GLU A 13 -22.31 -25.58 -33.14
N PHE A 14 -21.52 -25.93 -34.16
CA PHE A 14 -21.27 -25.04 -35.28
C PHE A 14 -22.56 -24.72 -36.05
N ALA A 15 -23.41 -25.71 -36.30
CA ALA A 15 -24.70 -25.51 -36.97
C ALA A 15 -25.62 -24.57 -36.18
N THR A 16 -25.65 -24.67 -34.85
CA THR A 16 -26.40 -23.76 -33.97
C THR A 16 -25.86 -22.34 -34.07
N VAL A 17 -24.55 -22.15 -33.97
CA VAL A 17 -23.92 -20.81 -34.07
C VAL A 17 -24.18 -20.15 -35.43
N VAL A 18 -24.11 -20.92 -36.52
CA VAL A 18 -24.41 -20.41 -37.87
C VAL A 18 -25.87 -20.00 -38.01
N LYS A 19 -26.79 -20.77 -37.40
CA LYS A 19 -28.21 -20.43 -37.36
C LYS A 19 -28.45 -19.14 -36.58
N ASP A 20 -27.92 -19.04 -35.37
CA ASP A 20 -28.06 -17.85 -34.52
C ASP A 20 -27.47 -16.60 -35.20
N PHE A 21 -26.34 -16.76 -35.89
CA PHE A 21 -25.72 -15.68 -36.67
C PHE A 21 -26.61 -15.21 -37.83
N ARG A 22 -27.26 -16.13 -38.54
CA ARG A 22 -28.21 -15.76 -39.62
C ARG A 22 -29.45 -15.05 -39.09
N GLU A 23 -30.00 -15.52 -37.97
CA GLU A 23 -31.13 -14.87 -37.31
C GLU A 23 -30.78 -13.46 -36.83
N MET A 24 -29.57 -13.30 -36.27
CA MET A 24 -29.04 -11.98 -35.91
C MET A 24 -28.81 -11.10 -37.15
N GLN A 25 -28.31 -11.64 -38.25
CA GLN A 25 -28.13 -10.92 -39.51
C GLN A 25 -29.45 -10.38 -40.09
N GLU A 26 -30.53 -11.15 -40.00
CA GLU A 26 -31.87 -10.67 -40.40
C GLU A 26 -32.34 -9.53 -39.51
N SER A 27 -32.07 -9.57 -38.20
CA SER A 27 -32.41 -8.46 -37.28
C SER A 27 -31.66 -7.16 -37.61
N PHE A 28 -30.45 -7.23 -38.18
CA PHE A 28 -29.69 -6.05 -38.63
C PHE A 28 -30.28 -5.34 -39.86
N LYS A 29 -31.20 -5.98 -40.59
CA LYS A 29 -31.93 -5.33 -41.70
C LYS A 29 -32.99 -4.35 -41.20
N ASP A 30 -33.40 -4.45 -39.93
CA ASP A 30 -34.28 -3.47 -39.31
C ASP A 30 -33.47 -2.21 -38.91
N PRO A 31 -33.71 -1.05 -39.56
CA PRO A 31 -32.99 0.18 -39.23
C PRO A 31 -33.26 0.68 -37.81
N VAL A 32 -34.42 0.36 -37.22
CA VAL A 32 -34.76 0.74 -35.83
C VAL A 32 -33.89 -0.05 -34.86
N TYR A 33 -33.76 -1.35 -35.08
CA TYR A 33 -32.89 -2.21 -34.29
C TYR A 33 -31.43 -1.74 -34.37
N LEU A 34 -30.92 -1.51 -35.59
CA LEU A 34 -29.55 -1.01 -35.81
C LEU A 34 -29.31 0.34 -35.13
N ALA A 35 -30.26 1.28 -35.24
CA ALA A 35 -30.17 2.58 -34.59
C ALA A 35 -30.11 2.45 -33.06
N SER A 36 -30.92 1.57 -32.48
CA SER A 36 -30.92 1.32 -31.03
C SER A 36 -29.59 0.74 -30.54
N LEU A 37 -28.98 -0.16 -31.33
CA LEU A 37 -27.67 -0.74 -31.01
C LEU A 37 -26.57 0.31 -31.11
N MET A 38 -26.56 1.11 -32.18
CA MET A 38 -25.59 2.20 -32.34
C MET A 38 -25.69 3.24 -31.23
N HIS A 39 -26.92 3.53 -30.78
CA HIS A 39 -27.16 4.39 -29.65
C HIS A 39 -26.55 3.83 -28.36
N LYS A 40 -26.85 2.55 -28.03
CA LYS A 40 -26.25 1.88 -26.87
C LYS A 40 -24.72 1.86 -26.90
N ILE A 41 -24.13 1.54 -28.05
CA ILE A 41 -22.67 1.57 -28.24
C ILE A 41 -22.11 2.98 -27.99
N SER A 42 -22.81 4.02 -28.45
CA SER A 42 -22.41 5.41 -28.23
C SER A 42 -22.47 5.80 -26.74
N GLU A 43 -23.51 5.38 -26.04
CA GLU A 43 -23.66 5.59 -24.60
C GLU A 43 -22.55 4.87 -23.81
N GLU A 44 -22.29 3.59 -24.11
CA GLU A 44 -21.23 2.81 -23.47
C GLU A 44 -19.84 3.39 -23.73
N ARG A 45 -19.57 3.88 -24.93
CA ARG A 45 -18.32 4.60 -25.24
C ARG A 45 -18.18 5.87 -24.39
N THR A 46 -19.27 6.62 -24.24
CA THR A 46 -19.28 7.85 -23.43
C THR A 46 -19.03 7.53 -21.95
N ALA A 47 -19.69 6.50 -21.43
CA ALA A 47 -19.48 6.02 -20.07
C ALA A 47 -18.04 5.52 -19.83
N SER A 48 -17.52 4.71 -20.76
CA SER A 48 -16.14 4.19 -20.69
C SER A 48 -15.11 5.32 -20.70
N ASN A 49 -15.31 6.34 -21.55
CA ASN A 49 -14.44 7.52 -21.58
C ASN A 49 -14.47 8.31 -20.28
N LEU A 50 -15.62 8.38 -19.61
CA LEU A 50 -15.74 9.03 -18.30
C LEU A 50 -14.94 8.26 -17.24
N VAL A 51 -15.06 6.93 -17.21
CA VAL A 51 -14.28 6.07 -16.30
C VAL A 51 -12.79 6.22 -16.55
N LEU A 52 -12.35 6.21 -17.81
CA LEU A 52 -10.94 6.41 -18.16
C LEU A 52 -10.41 7.78 -17.69
N LYS A 53 -11.20 8.84 -17.82
CA LYS A 53 -10.84 10.17 -17.29
C LYS A 53 -10.71 10.16 -15.78
N GLU A 54 -11.60 9.49 -15.06
CA GLU A 54 -11.53 9.37 -13.60
C GLU A 54 -10.31 8.57 -13.15
N ILE A 55 -9.99 7.47 -13.84
CA ILE A 55 -8.79 6.67 -13.59
C ILE A 55 -7.54 7.53 -13.78
N ASN A 56 -7.44 8.25 -14.89
CA ASN A 56 -6.29 9.13 -15.15
C ASN A 56 -6.13 10.20 -14.06
N ALA A 57 -7.23 10.84 -13.65
CA ALA A 57 -7.19 11.83 -12.57
C ALA A 57 -6.71 11.22 -11.23
N LYS A 58 -7.08 9.98 -10.94
CA LYS A 58 -6.60 9.25 -9.75
C LYS A 58 -5.11 8.90 -9.85
N LEU A 59 -4.65 8.47 -11.02
CA LEU A 59 -3.23 8.17 -11.28
C LEU A 59 -2.37 9.42 -11.11
N ASP A 60 -2.78 10.56 -11.68
CA ASP A 60 -2.09 11.84 -11.50
C ASP A 60 -2.00 12.22 -10.03
N ARG A 61 -3.09 12.05 -9.28
CA ARG A 61 -3.10 12.30 -7.83
C ARG A 61 -2.12 11.39 -7.10
N LEU A 62 -2.05 10.10 -7.42
CA LEU A 62 -1.09 9.17 -6.82
C LEU A 62 0.35 9.59 -7.13
N ALA A 63 0.68 9.91 -8.37
CA ALA A 63 2.00 10.38 -8.76
C ALA A 63 2.42 11.64 -7.97
N THR A 64 1.49 12.59 -7.76
CA THR A 64 1.79 13.76 -6.92
C THR A 64 2.04 13.40 -5.46
N LEU A 65 1.35 12.39 -4.92
CA LEU A 65 1.56 11.93 -3.55
C LEU A 65 2.89 11.21 -3.40
N GLU A 66 3.28 10.37 -4.36
CA GLU A 66 4.58 9.70 -4.37
C GLU A 66 5.72 10.71 -4.36
N HIS A 67 5.66 11.76 -5.20
CA HIS A 67 6.66 12.83 -5.18
C HIS A 67 6.73 13.57 -3.83
N ARG A 68 5.58 13.76 -3.17
CA ARG A 68 5.55 14.37 -1.83
C ARG A 68 6.15 13.45 -0.78
N ILE A 69 5.86 12.16 -0.84
CA ILE A 69 6.41 11.14 0.05
C ILE A 69 7.93 11.07 -0.13
N ALA A 70 8.42 10.97 -1.37
CA ALA A 70 9.86 10.94 -1.65
C ALA A 70 10.60 12.16 -1.07
N ARG A 71 10.02 13.37 -1.19
CA ARG A 71 10.59 14.58 -0.57
C ARG A 71 10.59 14.53 0.96
N ILE A 72 9.57 13.91 1.56
CA ILE A 72 9.49 13.74 3.01
C ILE A 72 10.54 12.71 3.46
N GLU A 73 10.68 11.60 2.75
CA GLU A 73 11.69 10.57 3.01
C GLU A 73 13.12 11.12 2.88
N GLU A 74 13.40 11.90 1.84
CA GLU A 74 14.70 12.59 1.69
C GLU A 74 15.01 13.50 2.88
N ARG A 75 14.00 14.23 3.40
CA ARG A 75 14.14 15.08 4.59
C ARG A 75 14.24 14.28 5.89
N MET A 76 13.61 13.12 5.96
CA MET A 76 13.60 12.25 7.14
C MET A 76 14.86 11.36 7.20
N GLY A 77 15.65 11.30 6.11
CA GLY A 77 16.76 10.38 5.96
C GLY A 77 16.26 8.94 5.74
N PRO A 78 17.14 8.00 5.34
CA PRO A 78 16.75 6.60 5.12
C PRO A 78 16.08 6.04 6.37
N GLY A 79 14.78 5.81 6.28
CA GLY A 79 14.01 5.15 7.32
C GLY A 79 14.36 3.67 7.37
N ARG A 80 15.04 3.27 8.44
CA ARG A 80 14.91 1.97 9.11
C ARG A 80 15.22 0.73 8.26
N GLU A 81 16.49 0.54 7.93
CA GLU A 81 17.04 -0.80 8.16
C GLU A 81 17.21 -0.97 9.68
N ALA A 82 16.83 -2.13 10.21
CA ALA A 82 17.13 -2.52 11.58
C ALA A 82 18.66 -2.57 11.73
N THR A 83 19.26 -1.40 11.95
CA THR A 83 20.66 -1.31 12.31
C THR A 83 20.78 -2.06 13.61
N ALA A 84 21.52 -3.16 13.58
CA ALA A 84 21.83 -3.94 14.77
C ALA A 84 22.22 -2.94 15.87
N LEU A 85 21.46 -2.97 16.97
CA LEU A 85 21.69 -2.05 18.06
C LEU A 85 23.10 -2.30 18.60
N SER A 86 23.79 -1.24 19.02
CA SER A 86 25.04 -1.47 19.75
C SER A 86 24.72 -2.19 21.06
N GLU A 87 25.63 -3.02 21.57
CA GLU A 87 25.44 -3.78 22.83
C GLU A 87 24.92 -2.88 23.97
N VAL A 88 25.45 -1.67 24.03
CA VAL A 88 25.05 -0.63 25.00
C VAL A 88 23.61 -0.15 24.78
N ASP A 89 23.18 0.00 23.53
CA ASP A 89 21.81 0.39 23.21
C ASP A 89 20.83 -0.76 23.51
N GLU A 90 21.23 -2.02 23.29
CA GLU A 90 20.45 -3.19 23.69
C GLU A 90 20.24 -3.25 25.21
N GLU A 91 21.29 -2.96 26.01
CA GLU A 91 21.17 -2.86 27.46
C GLU A 91 20.20 -1.75 27.90
N ILE A 92 20.21 -0.60 27.21
CA ILE A 92 19.22 0.48 27.47
C ILE A 92 17.81 -0.02 27.18
N VAL A 93 17.60 -0.68 26.04
CA VAL A 93 16.27 -1.22 25.67
C VAL A 93 15.82 -2.28 26.67
N ALA A 94 16.71 -3.18 27.10
CA ALA A 94 16.43 -4.16 28.12
C ALA A 94 16.08 -3.51 29.48
N PHE A 95 16.76 -2.43 29.83
CA PHE A 95 16.45 -1.64 31.02
C PHE A 95 15.06 -0.99 30.93
N VAL A 96 14.74 -0.32 29.82
CA VAL A 96 13.43 0.29 29.60
C VAL A 96 12.32 -0.76 29.58
N LYS A 97 12.58 -1.95 29.01
CA LYS A 97 11.64 -3.07 29.02
C LYS A 97 11.34 -3.55 30.45
N LYS A 98 12.33 -3.56 31.33
CA LYS A 98 12.17 -3.94 32.74
C LYS A 98 11.49 -2.85 33.58
N SER A 99 11.82 -1.57 33.35
CA SER A 99 11.29 -0.44 34.12
C SER A 99 9.95 0.10 33.58
N GLY A 100 9.56 -0.28 32.37
CA GLY A 100 8.41 0.23 31.62
C GLY A 100 8.66 1.61 31.01
N VAL A 101 9.13 2.55 31.83
CA VAL A 101 9.57 3.89 31.41
C VAL A 101 10.92 4.23 32.02
N ALA A 102 11.72 5.04 31.33
CA ALA A 102 12.99 5.52 31.87
C ALA A 102 13.26 6.98 31.46
N CYS A 103 13.90 7.74 32.36
CA CYS A 103 14.47 9.04 32.02
C CYS A 103 16.00 8.97 31.90
N ALA A 104 16.62 10.04 31.38
CA ALA A 104 18.07 10.10 31.21
C ALA A 104 18.85 9.96 32.53
N GLU A 105 18.26 10.33 33.67
CA GLU A 105 18.90 10.12 34.98
C GLU A 105 18.88 8.65 35.41
N ASP A 106 17.80 7.92 35.11
CA ASP A 106 17.66 6.51 35.47
C ASP A 106 18.67 5.67 34.68
N VAL A 107 18.73 5.91 33.37
CA VAL A 107 19.69 5.26 32.47
C VAL A 107 21.13 5.59 32.86
N ARG A 108 21.42 6.85 33.23
CA ARG A 108 22.75 7.25 33.70
C ARG A 108 23.18 6.47 34.95
N ARG A 109 22.26 6.29 35.90
CA ARG A 109 22.54 5.56 37.15
C ARG A 109 22.68 4.05 36.92
N ALA A 110 21.78 3.47 36.13
CA ALA A 110 21.76 2.02 35.86
C ALA A 110 23.01 1.56 35.08
N LEU A 111 23.38 2.29 34.03
CA LEU A 111 24.49 1.94 33.13
C LEU A 111 25.79 2.69 33.44
N LYS A 112 25.84 3.42 34.57
CA LYS A 112 27.02 4.16 35.07
C LYS A 112 27.66 5.11 34.03
N TYR A 113 26.83 5.80 33.24
CA TYR A 113 27.34 6.80 32.30
C TYR A 113 28.01 7.98 33.02
N LYS A 114 29.11 8.48 32.44
CA LYS A 114 29.87 9.64 32.95
C LYS A 114 29.03 10.92 33.06
N GLY A 115 27.99 11.08 32.25
CA GLY A 115 27.14 12.28 32.26
C GLY A 115 25.73 12.09 31.71
N LYS A 116 24.80 12.95 32.14
CA LYS A 116 23.39 12.95 31.73
C LYS A 116 23.21 13.14 30.22
N ASN A 117 24.07 13.95 29.61
CA ASN A 117 23.99 14.26 28.18
C ASN A 117 24.28 13.03 27.31
N ALA A 118 25.18 12.14 27.75
CA ALA A 118 25.47 10.90 27.02
C ALA A 118 24.26 9.96 27.00
N ALA A 119 23.64 9.74 28.17
CA ALA A 119 22.41 8.94 28.27
C ALA A 119 21.25 9.57 27.48
N SER A 120 21.09 10.90 27.56
CA SER A 120 20.06 11.63 26.79
C SER A 120 20.29 11.53 25.27
N ALA A 121 21.54 11.64 24.82
CA ALA A 121 21.88 11.51 23.40
C ALA A 121 21.55 10.11 22.88
N ARG A 122 21.90 9.05 23.63
CA ARG A 122 21.59 7.66 23.31
C ARG A 122 20.08 7.38 23.26
N LEU A 123 19.33 7.85 24.26
CA LEU A 123 17.86 7.73 24.26
C LEU A 123 17.20 8.48 23.09
N ASN A 124 17.71 9.67 22.74
CA ASN A 124 17.22 10.39 21.57
C ASN A 124 17.59 9.66 20.26
N ALA A 125 18.75 9.01 20.19
CA ALA A 125 19.13 8.19 19.04
C ALA A 125 18.19 6.99 18.88
N LEU A 126 17.91 6.25 19.96
CA LEU A 126 16.95 5.14 19.97
C LEU A 126 15.53 5.57 19.62
N HIS A 127 15.14 6.78 20.02
CA HIS A 127 13.87 7.37 19.61
C HIS A 127 13.84 7.71 18.11
N ARG A 128 14.91 8.30 17.56
CA ARG A 128 15.03 8.57 16.11
C ARG A 128 15.01 7.27 15.29
N GLN A 129 15.60 6.20 15.81
CA GLN A 129 15.56 4.86 15.21
C GLN A 129 14.15 4.23 15.29
N GLY A 130 13.27 4.72 16.17
CA GLY A 130 11.92 4.19 16.35
C GLY A 130 11.80 3.04 17.34
N VAL A 131 12.85 2.76 18.10
CA VAL A 131 12.84 1.70 19.12
C VAL A 131 12.10 2.16 20.38
N LEU A 132 12.21 3.45 20.70
CA LEU A 132 11.60 4.04 21.88
C LEU A 132 10.66 5.20 21.53
N GLU A 133 9.54 5.30 22.23
CA GLU A 133 8.65 6.45 22.23
C GLU A 133 9.06 7.47 23.28
N LYS A 134 8.96 8.76 22.94
CA LYS A 134 9.29 9.88 23.81
C LYS A 134 8.03 10.54 24.35
N LYS A 135 7.83 10.54 25.67
CA LYS A 135 6.70 11.17 26.35
C LYS A 135 7.18 12.26 27.30
N ARG A 136 6.54 13.42 27.27
CA ARG A 136 6.83 14.53 28.20
C ARG A 136 5.81 14.53 29.33
N ALA A 137 6.30 14.59 30.57
CA ALA A 137 5.48 14.78 31.76
C ALA A 137 6.06 15.96 32.56
N GLY A 138 5.43 17.13 32.42
CA GLY A 138 5.94 18.39 32.93
C GLY A 138 7.30 18.76 32.32
N MET A 139 8.29 19.05 33.18
CA MET A 139 9.65 19.39 32.76
C MET A 139 10.53 18.17 32.43
N LYS A 140 10.05 16.96 32.70
CA LYS A 140 10.82 15.72 32.51
C LYS A 140 10.39 14.99 31.23
N VAL A 141 11.37 14.36 30.60
CA VAL A 141 11.19 13.52 29.41
C VAL A 141 11.40 12.07 29.83
N PHE A 142 10.43 11.22 29.47
CA PHE A 142 10.45 9.78 29.67
C PHE A 142 10.45 9.07 28.32
N TYR A 143 11.09 7.90 28.29
CA TYR A 143 11.12 7.02 27.13
C TYR A 143 10.48 5.69 27.51
N ALA A 144 9.63 5.17 26.62
CA ALA A 144 8.97 3.88 26.73
C ALA A 144 9.24 3.06 25.46
N LEU A 145 9.01 1.75 25.48
CA LEU A 145 9.05 0.95 24.24
C LEU A 145 7.99 1.47 23.26
N SER A 146 8.37 1.63 21.99
CA SER A 146 7.41 1.90 20.93
C SER A 146 6.54 0.66 20.75
N HIS A 147 5.23 0.83 20.86
CA HIS A 147 4.26 -0.24 20.57
C HIS A 147 4.11 -0.45 19.06
#